data_AF-A0A7S3RGZ2-F1
#
_entry.id   AF-A0A7S3RGZ2-F1
#
_cell.length_a   1.000
_cell.length_b   1.000
_cell.length_c   1.000
_cell.angle_alpha   90.00
_cell.angle_beta   90.00
_cell.angle_gamma   90.00
#
_symmetry.space_group_name_H-M   'P 1'
#
loop_
_entity.id
_entity.type
_entity.pdbx_description
1 polymer ?
#
loop_
_entity_poly.entity_id
_entity_poly.type
_entity_poly.pdbx_seq_one_letter_code
_entity_poly.pdbx_strand_id
1 'polypeptide(L)'
;SLRLVDLAGSERKQTAITEDAERVEEMKAINASLGHLKDCIRLQLLKARHGDDSHVPYRRSKLTTVLKSCFVDAGATPSALCFLAHVAPPRSQGRQTLNTLEYAAQMVETSRADKERAGFSDVERWPAARVVAWCE
;
A
#
# COMPACT_ATOMS: atom_id res chain seq x y z
N SER A 1 11.81 -6.16 -14.11
CA SER A 1 12.20 -4.82 -13.62
C SER A 1 11.77 -4.71 -12.17
N LEU A 2 12.67 -4.31 -11.27
CA LEU A 2 12.36 -4.05 -9.87
C LEU A 2 12.25 -2.53 -9.66
N ARG A 3 11.18 -2.08 -9.00
CA ARG A 3 11.01 -0.68 -8.61
C ARG A 3 10.87 -0.61 -7.10
N LEU A 4 11.79 0.12 -6.46
CA LEU A 4 11.72 0.48 -5.06
C LEU A 4 11.27 1.94 -4.99
N VAL A 5 10.24 2.21 -4.20
CA VAL A 5 9.62 3.52 -4.10
C VAL A 5 9.57 3.88 -2.62
N ASP A 6 10.19 5.01 -2.28
CA ASP A 6 10.06 5.60 -0.95
C ASP A 6 8.99 6.69 -0.98
N LEU A 7 8.04 6.62 -0.04
CA LEU A 7 6.89 7.52 0.03
C LEU A 7 7.01 8.37 1.29
N ALA A 8 6.84 9.69 1.13
CA ALA A 8 6.72 10.59 2.26
C ALA A 8 5.53 10.23 3.16
N GLY A 9 5.58 10.69 4.41
CA GLY A 9 4.52 10.52 5.39
C GLY A 9 3.18 11.14 4.93
N SER A 10 2.08 10.50 5.30
CA SER A 10 0.71 10.98 5.00
C SER A 10 0.04 11.66 6.21
N GLU A 11 0.82 11.97 7.24
CA GLU A 11 0.33 12.60 8.44
C GLU A 11 -0.10 14.05 8.19
N ARG A 12 -1.27 14.38 8.74
CA ARG A 12 -1.74 15.76 8.84
C ARG A 12 -1.13 16.35 10.10
N LYS A 13 -0.23 17.32 9.94
CA LYS A 13 0.25 18.11 11.07
C LYS A 13 -0.90 18.94 11.63
N GLN A 14 -1.22 18.75 12.90
CA GLN A 14 -2.02 19.71 13.68
C GLN A 14 -1.23 21.01 13.96
N THR A 15 0.07 21.05 13.62
CA THR A 15 0.99 22.17 13.86
C THR A 15 1.10 23.17 12.71
N ALA A 16 0.09 23.27 11.83
CA ALA A 16 0.07 24.30 10.78
C ALA A 16 0.09 25.73 11.33
N ILE A 17 -0.15 25.92 12.63
CA ILE A 17 -0.15 27.23 13.31
C ILE A 17 1.27 27.82 13.42
N THR A 18 2.31 26.98 13.37
CA THR A 18 3.71 27.42 13.58
C THR A 18 4.63 27.17 12.38
N GLU A 19 4.10 26.71 11.24
CA GLU A 19 4.90 26.39 10.05
C GLU A 19 4.78 27.47 8.97
N ASP A 20 5.88 27.68 8.25
CA ASP A 20 5.95 28.61 7.11
C ASP A 20 4.94 28.23 6.01
N ALA A 21 4.39 29.23 5.34
CA ALA A 21 3.37 29.05 4.30
C ALA A 21 3.86 28.14 3.15
N GLU A 22 5.14 28.23 2.80
CA GLU A 22 5.76 27.37 1.78
C GLU A 22 5.75 25.90 2.20
N ARG A 23 6.09 25.61 3.47
CA ARG A 23 6.06 24.24 4.01
C ARG A 23 4.65 23.69 4.07
N VAL A 24 3.68 24.53 4.45
CA VAL A 24 2.26 24.13 4.45
C VAL A 24 1.80 23.74 3.05
N GLU A 25 2.22 24.49 2.02
CA GLU A 25 1.86 24.18 0.63
C GLU A 25 2.55 22.92 0.10
N GLU A 26 3.83 22.73 0.41
CA GLU A 26 4.55 21.48 0.13
C GLU A 26 3.84 20.27 0.76
N MET A 27 3.48 20.38 2.04
CA MET A 27 2.76 19.34 2.75
C MET A 27 1.40 19.00 2.14
N LYS A 28 0.67 20.01 1.66
CA LYS A 28 -0.60 19.77 0.93
C LYS A 28 -0.33 19.03 -0.37
N ALA A 29 0.69 19.42 -1.13
CA ALA A 29 1.05 18.77 -2.39
C ALA A 29 1.46 17.30 -2.17
N ILE A 30 2.26 17.01 -1.13
CA ILE A 30 2.62 15.65 -0.72
C ILE A 30 1.36 14.85 -0.43
N ASN A 31 0.50 15.33 0.47
CA ASN A 31 -0.73 14.64 0.85
C ASN A 31 -1.71 14.45 -0.31
N ALA A 32 -1.80 15.41 -1.23
CA ALA A 32 -2.61 15.29 -2.44
C ALA A 32 -2.10 14.16 -3.35
N SER A 33 -0.79 14.11 -3.60
CA SER A 33 -0.19 13.04 -4.43
C SER A 33 -0.36 11.65 -3.82
N LEU A 34 -0.19 11.52 -2.49
CA LEU A 34 -0.44 10.29 -1.75
C LEU A 34 -1.92 9.92 -1.78
N GLY A 35 -2.84 10.88 -1.62
CA GLY A 35 -4.28 10.66 -1.74
C GLY A 35 -4.68 10.10 -3.11
N HIS A 36 -4.14 10.67 -4.19
CA HIS A 36 -4.37 10.15 -5.54
C HIS A 36 -3.86 8.71 -5.73
N LEU A 37 -2.72 8.38 -5.13
CA LEU A 37 -2.19 7.01 -5.11
C LEU A 37 -3.13 6.06 -4.36
N LYS A 38 -3.64 6.49 -3.19
CA LYS A 38 -4.61 5.72 -2.40
C LYS A 38 -5.86 5.38 -3.19
N ASP A 39 -6.42 6.37 -3.90
CA ASP A 39 -7.58 6.17 -4.76
C ASP A 39 -7.32 5.20 -5.91
N CYS A 40 -6.16 5.32 -6.58
CA CYS A 40 -5.82 4.43 -7.69
C CYS A 40 -5.73 2.98 -7.24
N ILE A 41 -5.08 2.73 -6.10
CA ILE A 41 -4.96 1.39 -5.51
C ILE A 41 -6.33 0.84 -5.14
N ARG A 42 -7.15 1.63 -4.44
CA ARG A 42 -8.50 1.21 -4.03
C ARG A 42 -9.35 0.80 -5.23
N LEU A 43 -9.38 1.62 -6.28
CA LEU A 43 -10.15 1.31 -7.49
C LEU A 43 -9.60 0.09 -8.21
N GLN A 44 -8.28 -0.08 -8.29
CA GLN A 44 -7.67 -1.26 -8.89
C GLN A 44 -8.04 -2.56 -8.12
N LEU A 45 -8.12 -2.49 -6.79
CA LEU A 45 -8.56 -3.61 -5.98
C LEU A 45 -10.05 -3.90 -6.15
N LEU A 46 -10.89 -2.87 -6.28
CA LEU A 46 -12.31 -3.06 -6.58
C LEU A 46 -12.51 -3.72 -7.96
N LYS A 47 -11.71 -3.33 -8.96
CA LYS A 47 -11.67 -4.01 -10.26
C LYS A 47 -11.38 -5.50 -10.10
N ALA A 48 -10.31 -5.82 -9.38
CA ALA A 48 -9.86 -7.19 -9.21
C ALA A 48 -10.84 -8.06 -8.41
N ARG A 49 -11.48 -7.51 -7.37
CA ARG A 49 -12.38 -8.25 -6.46
C ARG A 49 -13.81 -8.36 -6.98
N HIS A 50 -14.32 -7.31 -7.62
CA HIS A 50 -15.73 -7.19 -7.94
C HIS A 50 -16.00 -7.10 -9.44
N GLY A 51 -14.96 -7.13 -10.29
CA GLY A 51 -15.11 -6.93 -11.73
C GLY A 51 -15.58 -5.52 -12.09
N ASP A 52 -15.43 -4.55 -11.18
CA ASP A 52 -15.80 -3.16 -11.42
C ASP A 52 -14.85 -2.54 -12.48
N ASP A 53 -15.35 -2.20 -13.67
CA ASP A 53 -14.51 -1.61 -14.71
C ASP A 53 -14.36 -0.08 -14.62
N SER A 54 -14.70 0.52 -13.47
CA SER A 54 -14.56 1.96 -13.22
C SER A 54 -13.19 2.53 -13.57
N HIS A 55 -13.13 3.65 -14.29
CA HIS A 55 -11.87 4.26 -14.70
C HIS A 55 -10.94 4.57 -13.50
N VAL A 56 -9.70 4.09 -13.55
CA VAL A 56 -8.68 4.39 -12.52
C VAL A 56 -7.86 5.64 -12.93
N PRO A 57 -7.90 6.73 -12.14
CA PRO A 57 -7.43 8.04 -12.57
C PRO A 57 -5.91 8.25 -12.37
N TYR A 58 -5.08 7.40 -12.97
CA TYR A 58 -3.62 7.45 -12.83
C TYR A 58 -2.98 8.79 -13.25
N ARG A 59 -3.68 9.64 -14.01
CA ARG A 59 -3.17 10.94 -14.48
C ARG A 59 -3.36 12.10 -13.49
N ARG A 60 -4.00 11.88 -12.33
CA ARG A 60 -4.24 12.95 -11.32
C ARG A 60 -2.97 13.49 -10.67
N SER A 61 -1.89 12.73 -10.67
CA SER A 61 -0.59 13.19 -10.17
C SER A 61 0.56 12.61 -11.00
N LYS A 62 1.74 13.25 -10.92
CA LYS A 62 2.97 12.71 -11.50
C LYS A 62 3.30 11.34 -10.89
N LEU A 63 3.14 11.19 -9.58
CA LEU A 63 3.37 9.95 -8.83
C LEU A 63 2.54 8.79 -9.41
N THR A 64 1.23 8.97 -9.52
CA THR A 64 0.33 7.94 -10.06
C THR A 64 0.57 7.65 -11.55
N THR A 65 1.04 8.65 -12.31
CA THR A 65 1.36 8.47 -13.73
C THR A 65 2.58 7.58 -13.92
N VAL A 66 3.65 7.82 -13.14
CA VAL A 66 4.87 7.01 -13.17
C VAL A 66 4.60 5.59 -12.67
N LEU A 67 3.81 5.46 -11.61
CA LEU A 67 3.51 4.16 -11.01
C LEU A 67 2.44 3.36 -11.75
N LYS A 68 1.76 3.92 -12.77
CA LYS A 68 0.69 3.23 -13.51
C LYS A 68 1.08 1.81 -13.96
N SER A 69 2.28 1.65 -14.50
CA SER A 69 2.76 0.34 -14.97
C SER A 69 3.13 -0.64 -13.85
N CYS A 70 3.06 -0.24 -12.57
CA CYS A 70 3.15 -1.14 -11.42
C CYS A 70 1.80 -1.73 -11.02
N PHE A 71 0.69 -1.17 -11.53
CA PHE A 71 -0.67 -1.55 -11.15
C PHE A 71 -1.43 -2.23 -12.28
N VAL A 72 -1.15 -1.83 -13.51
CA VAL A 72 -1.78 -2.36 -14.72
C VAL A 72 -0.83 -3.37 -15.32
N ASP A 73 -1.26 -4.63 -15.38
CA ASP A 73 -0.51 -5.69 -16.07
C ASP A 73 -0.32 -5.33 -17.53
N ALA A 74 0.94 -5.21 -17.93
CA ALA A 74 1.34 -4.94 -19.31
C ALA A 74 1.79 -6.21 -20.05
N GLY A 75 1.55 -7.41 -19.51
CA GLY A 75 2.04 -8.65 -20.11
C GLY A 75 1.63 -9.94 -19.38
N ALA A 76 2.29 -11.04 -19.74
CA ALA A 76 1.95 -12.41 -19.31
C ALA A 76 2.33 -12.77 -17.85
N THR A 77 3.20 -11.98 -17.22
CA THR A 77 3.61 -12.16 -15.82
C THR A 77 3.02 -11.07 -14.94
N PRO A 78 2.22 -11.41 -13.91
CA PRO A 78 1.66 -10.43 -13.00
C PRO A 78 2.76 -9.64 -12.30
N SER A 79 2.63 -8.31 -12.22
CA SER A 79 3.54 -7.55 -11.37
C SER A 79 3.27 -7.87 -9.89
N ALA A 80 4.28 -8.35 -9.16
CA ALA A 80 4.20 -8.58 -7.73
C ALA A 80 4.37 -7.23 -7.00
N LEU A 81 3.27 -6.57 -6.68
CA LEU A 81 3.28 -5.32 -5.93
C LEU A 81 3.27 -5.59 -4.43
N CYS A 82 4.26 -5.05 -3.72
CA CYS A 82 4.38 -5.13 -2.27
C CYS A 82 4.28 -3.73 -1.65
N PHE A 83 3.53 -3.61 -0.56
CA PHE A 83 3.46 -2.40 0.24
C PHE A 83 4.02 -2.67 1.64
N LEU A 84 4.93 -1.80 2.08
CA LEU A 84 5.45 -1.80 3.44
C LEU A 84 4.76 -0.69 4.23
N ALA A 85 4.00 -1.07 5.26
CA ALA A 85 3.29 -0.13 6.12
C ALA A 85 4.09 0.12 7.40
N HIS A 86 4.64 1.33 7.54
CA HIS A 86 5.34 1.74 8.76
C HIS A 86 4.36 2.36 9.75
N VAL A 87 4.40 1.89 11.00
CA VAL A 87 3.56 2.37 12.10
C VAL A 87 4.40 2.74 13.30
N ALA A 88 3.88 3.66 14.12
CA ALA A 88 4.59 4.12 15.30
C ALA A 88 3.94 3.55 16.58
N PRO A 89 4.74 3.06 17.55
CA PRO A 89 4.22 2.53 18.82
C PRO A 89 3.67 3.56 19.82
N PRO A 90 4.06 4.86 19.84
CA PRO A 90 3.54 5.79 20.85
C PRO A 90 2.03 6.01 20.75
N ARG A 91 1.34 6.05 21.90
CA ARG A 91 -0.12 6.30 21.97
C ARG A 91 -0.52 7.63 21.33
N SER A 92 0.34 8.64 21.37
CA SER A 92 0.12 9.94 20.73
C SER A 92 -0.05 9.84 19.21
N GLN A 93 0.49 8.80 18.58
CA GLN A 93 0.39 8.53 17.15
C GLN A 93 -0.70 7.51 16.81
N GLY A 94 -1.47 7.03 17.80
CA GLY A 94 -2.46 5.95 17.63
C GLY A 94 -3.44 6.19 16.48
N ARG A 95 -3.90 7.43 16.27
CA ARG A 95 -4.78 7.75 15.14
C ARG A 95 -4.10 7.58 13.78
N GLN A 96 -2.83 7.98 13.64
CA GLN A 96 -2.11 7.80 12.38
C GLN A 96 -1.77 6.32 12.15
N THR A 97 -1.40 5.60 13.20
CA THR A 97 -1.20 4.15 13.15
C THR A 97 -2.47 3.43 12.67
N LEU A 98 -3.65 3.76 13.23
CA LEU A 98 -4.91 3.18 12.79
C LEU A 98 -5.22 3.50 11.32
N ASN A 99 -5.07 4.76 10.90
CA ASN A 99 -5.29 5.16 9.50
C ASN A 99 -4.41 4.36 8.53
N THR A 100 -3.13 4.13 8.86
CA THR A 100 -2.20 3.34 8.04
C THR A 100 -2.62 1.87 7.99
N LEU A 101 -3.02 1.29 9.14
CA LEU A 101 -3.43 -0.12 9.21
C LEU A 101 -4.75 -0.39 8.48
N GLU A 102 -5.76 0.48 8.63
CA GLU A 102 -7.03 0.38 7.92
C GLU A 102 -6.83 0.44 6.40
N TYR A 103 -5.91 1.27 5.95
CA TYR A 103 -5.55 1.38 4.54
C TYR A 103 -4.81 0.12 4.05
N ALA A 104 -3.83 -0.37 4.81
CA ALA A 104 -3.12 -1.61 4.48
C ALA A 104 -4.06 -2.82 4.43
N ALA A 105 -5.01 -2.91 5.37
CA ALA A 105 -5.99 -3.99 5.42
C ALA A 105 -6.85 -4.08 4.15
N GLN A 106 -7.20 -2.95 3.53
CA GLN A 106 -7.95 -2.94 2.26
C GLN A 106 -7.16 -3.51 1.08
N MET A 107 -5.83 -3.46 1.13
CA MET A 107 -4.94 -3.98 0.08
C MET A 107 -4.71 -5.48 0.16
N VAL A 108 -4.91 -6.08 1.33
CA VAL A 108 -4.70 -7.52 1.53
C VAL A 108 -5.77 -8.27 0.75
N GLU A 109 -5.38 -8.87 -0.38
CA GLU A 109 -6.24 -9.79 -1.10
C GLU A 109 -6.47 -11.02 -0.21
N THR A 110 -7.69 -11.15 0.33
CA THR A 110 -8.07 -12.25 1.22
C THR A 110 -7.83 -13.59 0.54
N SER A 111 -8.11 -13.73 -0.77
CA SER A 111 -7.92 -15.00 -1.49
C SER A 111 -6.49 -15.54 -1.47
N ARG A 112 -5.48 -14.66 -1.50
CA ARG A 112 -4.07 -15.04 -1.55
C ARG A 112 -3.47 -15.07 -0.16
N ALA A 113 -3.80 -14.11 0.68
CA ALA A 113 -3.40 -14.10 2.10
C ALA A 113 -3.99 -15.28 2.86
N ASP A 114 -5.21 -15.73 2.55
CA ASP A 114 -5.83 -16.91 3.16
C ASP A 114 -5.20 -18.20 2.63
N LYS A 115 -4.81 -18.26 1.35
CA LYS A 115 -4.05 -19.40 0.80
C LYS A 115 -2.64 -19.50 1.39
N GLU A 116 -1.93 -18.37 1.50
CA GLU A 116 -0.62 -18.30 2.13
C GLU A 116 -0.74 -18.63 3.63
N ARG A 117 -1.68 -18.00 4.37
CA ARG A 117 -1.94 -18.33 5.78
C ARG A 117 -2.36 -19.78 6.01
N ALA A 118 -3.19 -20.36 5.15
CA ALA A 118 -3.54 -21.77 5.20
C ALA A 118 -2.29 -22.64 5.00
N GLY A 119 -1.39 -22.21 4.10
CA GLY A 119 -0.07 -22.78 3.89
C GLY A 119 0.84 -22.72 5.11
N PHE A 120 0.62 -21.77 6.02
CA PHE A 120 1.29 -21.53 7.31
C PHE A 120 0.52 -22.05 8.54
N SER A 121 -0.44 -22.96 8.37
CA SER A 121 -1.10 -23.61 9.51
C SER A 121 -0.17 -24.60 10.22
N ASP A 122 -0.28 -24.65 11.56
CA ASP A 122 0.46 -25.57 12.43
C ASP A 122 1.98 -25.59 12.19
N VAL A 123 2.61 -24.42 11.96
CA VAL A 123 4.07 -24.30 11.71
C VAL A 123 4.90 -24.99 12.79
N GLU A 124 4.42 -24.97 14.04
CA GLU A 124 5.06 -25.65 15.17
C GLU A 124 5.17 -27.17 15.01
N ARG A 125 4.38 -27.77 14.11
CA ARG A 125 4.37 -29.20 13.80
C ARG A 125 5.09 -29.53 12.50
N TRP A 126 5.71 -28.55 11.84
CA TRP A 126 6.37 -28.82 10.56
C TRP A 126 7.65 -29.62 10.74
N PRO A 127 7.87 -30.67 9.93
CA PRO A 127 9.16 -31.35 9.88
C PRO A 127 10.21 -30.45 9.24
N ALA A 128 11.47 -30.57 9.68
CA ALA A 128 12.58 -29.72 9.22
C ALA A 128 12.73 -29.66 7.68
N ALA A 129 12.51 -30.79 6.99
CA ALA A 129 12.57 -30.84 5.52
C ALA A 129 11.55 -29.91 4.84
N ARG A 130 10.35 -29.75 5.42
CA ARG A 130 9.33 -28.85 4.90
C ARG A 130 9.72 -27.38 5.12
N VAL A 131 10.37 -27.08 6.25
CA VAL A 131 10.87 -25.72 6.54
C VAL A 131 11.95 -25.34 5.53
N VAL A 132 12.90 -26.24 5.25
CA VAL A 132 13.97 -26.01 4.26
C VAL A 132 13.40 -25.78 2.86
N ALA A 133 12.49 -26.65 2.41
CA ALA A 133 11.86 -26.52 1.08
C ALA A 133 10.98 -25.27 0.92
N TRP A 134 10.57 -24.63 2.02
CA TRP A 134 9.83 -23.37 1.98
C TRP A 134 10.76 -22.14 1.92
N CYS A 135 11.97 -22.24 2.49
CA CYS A 135 12.95 -21.16 2.46
C CYS A 135 13.67 -21.02 1.11
N GLU A 136 13.69 -22.08 0.29
CA GLU A 136 14.25 -22.11 -1.07
C GLU A 136 13.23 -21.71 -2.14
#